data_AF-A0A844KGQ3-F1
#
_entry.id   AF-A0A844KGQ3-F1
#
_cell.length_a   1.000
_cell.length_b   1.000
_cell.length_c   1.000
_cell.angle_alpha   90.00
_cell.angle_beta   90.00
_cell.angle_gamma   90.00
#
_symmetry.space_group_name_H-M   'P 1'
#
loop_
_entity.id
_entity.type
_entity.pdbx_description
1 polymer ?
#
loop_
_entity_poly.entity_id
_entity_poly.type
_entity_poly.pdbx_seq_one_letter_code
_entity_poly.pdbx_strand_id
1 'polypeptide(L)' 'MGRKKEKTINLTELEPKEKLKYEIAEELGLLDRVMQDGWKSLTSKETGRIGGMVTGRRREIKKQTKIADKNDER' A
#
# COMPACT_ATOMS: atom_id res chain seq x y z
N MET A 1 -24.89 -11.61 18.92
CA MET A 1 -24.22 -11.37 17.61
C MET A 1 -23.46 -10.07 17.68
N GLY A 2 -22.12 -10.12 17.76
CA GLY A 2 -21.26 -8.93 17.85
C GLY A 2 -21.19 -8.22 16.51
N ARG A 3 -21.78 -7.01 16.43
CA ARG A 3 -21.73 -6.16 15.24
C ARG A 3 -20.29 -5.70 15.02
N LYS A 4 -19.67 -6.23 13.97
CA LYS A 4 -18.29 -5.94 13.58
C LYS A 4 -18.21 -4.45 13.22
N LYS A 5 -17.39 -3.71 13.97
CA LYS A 5 -17.13 -2.29 13.77
C LYS A 5 -16.51 -2.09 12.38
N GLU A 6 -17.28 -1.49 11.49
CA GLU A 6 -16.85 -1.07 10.16
C GLU A 6 -15.84 0.08 10.36
N LYS A 7 -14.54 -0.23 10.28
CA LYS A 7 -13.50 0.80 10.31
C LYS A 7 -13.41 1.38 8.90
N THR A 8 -13.95 2.59 8.78
CA THR A 8 -13.86 3.45 7.61
C THR A 8 -12.39 3.63 7.21
N ILE A 9 -12.12 3.42 5.92
CA ILE A 9 -10.80 3.61 5.33
C ILE A 9 -10.61 5.13 5.27
N ASN A 10 -9.77 5.68 6.15
CA ASN A 10 -9.49 7.11 6.19
C ASN A 10 -8.64 7.49 4.96
N LEU A 11 -9.32 8.03 3.95
CA LEU A 11 -8.77 8.48 2.66
C LEU A 11 -8.03 9.83 2.75
N THR A 12 -8.05 10.49 3.91
CA THR A 12 -7.59 11.88 4.07
C THR A 12 -6.07 12.01 4.26
N GLU A 13 -5.36 10.91 4.47
CA GLU A 13 -3.90 10.84 4.63
C GLU A 13 -3.24 10.09 3.47
N LEU A 14 -3.71 10.31 2.23
CA LEU A 14 -3.24 9.61 1.04
C LEU A 14 -1.76 9.95 0.73
N GLU A 15 -0.85 9.35 1.50
CA GLU A 15 0.58 9.34 1.29
C GLU A 15 0.87 8.70 -0.08
N PRO A 16 2.06 8.92 -0.67
CA PRO A 16 2.56 8.15 -1.83
C PRO A 16 2.44 6.63 -1.66
N LYS A 17 2.30 6.18 -0.41
CA LYS A 17 2.01 4.81 0.00
C LYS A 17 0.68 4.26 -0.56
N GLU A 18 -0.36 5.07 -0.71
CA GLU A 18 -1.63 4.61 -1.25
C GLU A 18 -1.60 4.44 -2.76
N LYS A 19 -0.91 5.33 -3.49
CA LYS A 19 -0.68 5.17 -4.93
C LYS A 19 0.00 3.83 -5.24
N LEU A 20 1.05 3.51 -4.48
CA LEU A 20 1.76 2.23 -4.57
C LEU A 20 0.88 1.01 -4.27
N LYS A 21 -0.06 1.12 -3.31
CA LYS A 21 -1.00 0.03 -3.01
C LYS A 21 -1.88 -0.26 -4.22
N TYR A 22 -2.41 0.78 -4.87
CA TYR A 22 -3.26 0.62 -6.06
C TYR A 22 -2.47 0.09 -7.25
N GLU A 23 -1.24 0.57 -7.49
CA GLU A 23 -0.37 0.00 -8.55
C GLU A 23 -0.09 -1.49 -8.33
N ILE A 24 0.20 -1.90 -7.09
CA ILE A 24 0.43 -3.32 -6.79
C ILE A 24 -0.88 -4.12 -6.88
N ALA A 25 -2.02 -3.53 -6.50
CA ALA A 25 -3.32 -4.17 -6.70
C ALA A 25 -3.62 -4.36 -8.20
N GLU A 26 -3.22 -3.42 -9.05
CA GLU A 26 -3.34 -3.51 -10.51
C GLU A 26 -2.49 -4.65 -11.05
N GLU A 27 -1.22 -4.72 -10.65
CA GLU A 27 -0.29 -5.78 -11.04
C GLU A 27 -0.78 -7.17 -10.62
N LEU A 28 -1.48 -7.26 -9.48
CA LEU A 28 -2.08 -8.50 -8.98
C LEU A 28 -3.47 -8.80 -9.56
N GLY A 29 -4.04 -7.92 -10.39
CA GLY A 29 -5.41 -8.07 -10.93
C GLY A 29 -6.52 -7.91 -9.89
N LEU A 30 -6.20 -7.30 -8.74
CA LEU A 30 -7.13 -7.05 -7.63
C LEU A 30 -7.63 -5.61 -7.58
N LEU A 31 -7.13 -4.73 -8.46
CA LEU A 31 -7.48 -3.31 -8.50
C LEU A 31 -8.99 -3.11 -8.68
N ASP A 32 -9.60 -3.83 -9.62
CA ASP A 32 -11.02 -3.69 -9.92
C ASP A 32 -11.88 -3.95 -8.68
N ARG A 33 -11.60 -5.05 -7.98
CA ARG A 33 -12.28 -5.43 -6.74
C ARG A 33 -12.02 -4.46 -5.58
N VAL A 34 -10.80 -3.92 -5.48
CA VAL A 34 -10.48 -2.89 -4.49
C VAL A 34 -11.19 -1.58 -4.80
N MET A 35 -11.35 -1.23 -6.08
CA MET A 35 -12.09 -0.04 -6.50
C MET A 35 -13.61 -0.21 -6.31
N GLN A 36 -14.14 -1.41 -6.56
CA GLN A 36 -15.57 -1.70 -6.46
C GLN A 36 -16.03 -1.92 -5.00
N ASP A 37 -15.37 -2.83 -4.27
CA ASP A 37 -15.78 -3.23 -2.92
C ASP A 37 -14.87 -2.72 -1.79
N GLY A 38 -13.73 -2.12 -2.13
CA GLY A 38 -12.72 -1.67 -1.18
C GLY A 38 -11.77 -2.77 -0.70
N TRP A 39 -10.73 -2.36 0.02
CA TRP A 39 -9.74 -3.25 0.64
C TRP A 39 -10.33 -4.30 1.59
N LYS A 40 -11.56 -4.10 2.07
CA LYS A 40 -12.30 -5.02 2.94
C LYS A 40 -12.79 -6.28 2.22
N SER A 41 -12.91 -6.22 0.89
CA SER A 41 -13.36 -7.34 0.04
C SER A 41 -12.24 -8.33 -0.27
N LEU A 42 -10.99 -7.88 -0.14
CA LEU A 42 -9.83 -8.74 -0.28
C LEU A 42 -9.62 -9.61 0.96
N THR A 43 -9.12 -10.81 0.73
CA THR A 43 -8.69 -11.70 1.80
C THR A 43 -7.42 -11.16 2.46
N SER A 44 -7.22 -11.47 3.76
CA SER A 44 -6.03 -11.05 4.50
C SER A 44 -4.70 -11.46 3.82
N LYS A 45 -4.72 -12.52 3.00
CA LYS A 45 -3.56 -12.99 2.23
C LYS A 45 -3.23 -12.04 1.07
N GLU A 46 -4.25 -11.51 0.40
CA GLU A 46 -4.14 -10.57 -0.72
C GLU A 46 -3.77 -9.16 -0.21
N THR A 47 -4.54 -8.63 0.75
CA THR A 47 -4.23 -7.34 1.38
C THR A 47 -2.87 -7.37 2.07
N GLY A 48 -2.51 -8.50 2.70
CA GLY A 48 -1.21 -8.71 3.33
C GLY A 48 -0.04 -8.72 2.34
N ARG A 49 -0.20 -9.35 1.15
CA ARG A 49 0.79 -9.29 0.07
C ARG A 49 1.00 -7.87 -0.42
N ILE A 50 -0.08 -7.14 -0.68
CA ILE A 50 -0.01 -5.75 -1.15
C ILE A 50 0.67 -4.87 -0.09
N GLY A 51 0.27 -4.97 1.17
CA GLY A 51 0.89 -4.23 2.29
C GLY A 51 2.37 -4.56 2.49
N GLY A 52 2.76 -5.83 2.29
CA GLY A 52 4.14 -6.30 2.34
C GLY A 52 5.00 -5.69 1.23
N MET A 53 4.52 -5.71 -0.02
CA MET A 53 5.22 -5.14 -1.18
C MET A 53 5.38 -3.62 -1.05
N VAL A 54 4.34 -2.91 -0.60
CA VAL A 54 4.40 -1.47 -0.34
C VAL A 54 5.42 -1.13 0.74
N THR A 55 5.47 -1.93 1.83
CA THR A 55 6.42 -1.73 2.93
C THR A 55 7.86 -2.03 2.49
N GLY A 56 8.06 -3.07 1.68
CA GLY A 56 9.34 -3.41 1.07
C GLY A 56 9.85 -2.28 0.17
N ARG A 57 9.03 -1.82 -0.77
CA ARG A 57 9.37 -0.71 -1.69
C ARG A 57 9.62 0.60 -0.93
N ARG A 58 8.85 0.90 0.13
CA ARG A 58 9.10 2.08 0.99
C ARG A 58 10.43 1.99 1.74
N ARG A 59 10.83 0.80 2.24
CA ARG A 59 12.15 0.58 2.85
C ARG A 59 13.27 0.76 1.84
N GLU A 60 13.09 0.25 0.63
CA GLU A 60 14.08 0.36 -0.43
C GLU A 60 14.25 1.79 -0.91
N ILE A 61 13.16 2.53 -1.14
CA ILE A 61 13.20 3.96 -1.47
C ILE A 61 13.88 4.75 -0.35
N LYS A 62 13.55 4.50 0.93
CA LYS A 62 14.26 5.15 2.05
C LYS A 62 15.75 4.82 2.08
N LYS A 63 16.13 3.59 1.72
CA LYS A 63 17.53 3.17 1.64
C LYS A 63 18.23 3.89 0.49
N GLN A 64 17.61 3.95 -0.69
CA GLN A 64 18.12 4.65 -1.87
C GLN A 64 18.19 6.16 -1.68
N THR A 65 17.16 6.79 -1.10
CA THR A 65 17.14 8.24 -0.82
C THR A 65 18.23 8.65 0.17
N LYS A 66 18.57 7.79 1.15
CA LYS A 66 19.69 8.02 2.07
C LYS A 66 21.07 7.81 1.43
N ILE A 67 21.13 7.05 0.34
CA ILE A 67 22.37 6.79 -0.42
C ILE A 67 22.59 7.92 -1.44
N ALA A 68 21.52 8.42 -2.06
CA ALA A 68 21.56 9.52 -3.02
C ALA A 68 22.02 10.84 -2.38
N ASP A 69 21.57 11.14 -1.15
CA ASP A 69 21.96 12.35 -0.40
C ASP A 69 23.47 12.40 -0.07
N LYS A 70 24.15 11.25 -0.02
CA LYS A 70 25.60 11.18 0.28
C LYS A 70 26.51 11.24 -0.95
N ASN A 71 25.97 11.13 -2.16
CA ASN A 71 26.78 11.07 -3.38
C ASN A 71 26.91 12.42 -4.10
N ASP A 72 26.30 13.49 -3.56
CA ASP A 72 26.38 14.84 -4.14
C ASP A 72 27.53 15.69 -3.53
N GLU A 73 28.31 15.14 -2.59
CA GLU A 73 29.46 15.81 -1.95
C GLU A 73 30.83 15.19 -2.33
N ARG A 74 31.04 14.78 -3.59
CA ARG A 74 32.37 14.36 -4.08
C ARG A 74 32.79 15.02 -5.38
#